data_AF-A0A2M9NZB9-F1
#
_entry.id   AF-A0A2M9NZB9-F1
#
_cell.length_a   1.000
_cell.length_b   1.000
_cell.length_c   1.000
_cell.angle_alpha   90.00
_cell.angle_beta   90.00
_cell.angle_gamma   90.00
#
_symmetry.space_group_name_H-M   'P 1'
#
loop_
_entity.id
_entity.type
_entity.pdbx_description
1 polymer ?
#
loop_
_entity_poly.entity_id
_entity_poly.type
_entity_poly.pdbx_seq_one_letter_code
_entity_poly.pdbx_strand_id
1 'polypeptide(L)'
;MVDNGFISSLEGTLKELEITKNALAVEAKVRPATINDLVTGNAKQVNFETLKAVIDALNRKSLENGAGKRFSIEDVFIYNPNKKDSE
;
A
#
# COMPACT_ATOMS: atom_id res chain seq x y z
N MET A 1 -5.40 -5.58 -17.62
CA MET A 1 -4.54 -5.05 -16.55
C MET A 1 -3.11 -5.39 -16.92
N VAL A 2 -2.12 -4.52 -16.70
CA VAL A 2 -0.71 -4.91 -16.94
C VAL A 2 -0.33 -5.86 -15.81
N ASP A 3 -0.14 -7.15 -16.13
CA ASP A 3 0.22 -8.15 -15.13
C ASP A 3 1.74 -8.13 -14.96
N ASN A 4 2.20 -7.59 -13.83
CA ASN A 4 3.62 -7.44 -13.52
C ASN A 4 4.05 -8.34 -12.35
N GLY A 5 3.20 -9.30 -11.96
CA GLY A 5 3.40 -10.17 -10.79
C GLY A 5 3.27 -9.47 -9.44
N PHE A 6 3.12 -8.14 -9.39
CA PHE A 6 2.89 -7.40 -8.15
C PHE A 6 1.40 -7.43 -7.79
N ILE A 7 1.11 -7.78 -6.55
CA ILE A 7 -0.23 -7.83 -5.98
C ILE A 7 -0.25 -6.83 -4.82
N SER A 8 -1.20 -5.89 -4.86
CA SER A 8 -1.43 -4.98 -3.74
C SER A 8 -1.92 -5.76 -2.52
N SER A 9 -1.19 -5.66 -1.41
CA SER A 9 -1.61 -6.10 -0.08
C SER A 9 -2.17 -4.94 0.76
N LEU A 10 -2.01 -3.71 0.27
CA LEU A 10 -2.33 -2.48 0.99
C LEU A 10 -3.80 -2.39 1.42
N GLU A 11 -4.75 -2.93 0.65
CA GLU A 11 -6.15 -2.94 1.07
C GLU A 11 -6.36 -3.72 2.38
N GLY A 12 -5.70 -4.87 2.53
CA GLY A 12 -5.75 -5.66 3.75
C GLY A 12 -5.14 -4.91 4.92
N THR A 13 -4.00 -4.28 4.70
CA THR A 13 -3.32 -3.44 5.70
C THR A 13 -4.19 -2.28 6.19
N LEU A 14 -4.90 -1.60 5.28
CA LEU A 14 -5.82 -0.51 5.64
C LEU A 14 -6.99 -1.01 6.49
N LYS A 15 -7.52 -2.20 6.19
CA LYS A 15 -8.59 -2.84 6.97
C LYS A 15 -8.10 -3.23 8.36
N GLU A 16 -6.90 -3.80 8.46
CA GLU A 16 -6.29 -4.16 9.76
C GLU A 16 -6.06 -2.93 10.64
N LEU A 17 -5.68 -1.80 10.05
CA LEU A 17 -5.48 -0.54 10.77
C LEU A 17 -6.77 0.26 10.99
N GLU A 18 -7.90 -0.19 10.46
CA GLU A 18 -9.19 0.52 10.47
C GLU A 18 -9.11 1.96 9.91
N ILE A 19 -8.26 2.20 8.91
CA ILE A 19 -8.09 3.52 8.28
C ILE A 19 -8.56 3.54 6.82
N THR A 20 -8.98 4.71 6.36
CA THR A 20 -9.43 4.90 4.97
C THR A 20 -8.26 5.24 4.03
N LYS A 21 -8.45 5.02 2.73
CA LYS A 21 -7.49 5.43 1.67
C LYS A 21 -7.15 6.93 1.76
N ASN A 22 -8.15 7.77 2.06
CA ASN A 22 -7.97 9.21 2.17
C ASN A 22 -7.17 9.59 3.42
N ALA A 23 -7.42 8.91 4.55
CA ALA A 23 -6.62 9.11 5.76
C ALA A 23 -5.15 8.79 5.50
N LEU A 24 -4.86 7.69 4.80
CA LEU A 24 -3.49 7.36 4.37
C LEU A 24 -2.91 8.42 3.43
N ALA A 25 -3.67 8.91 2.46
CA ALA A 25 -3.20 9.93 1.51
C ALA A 25 -2.77 11.22 2.21
N VAL A 26 -3.57 11.70 3.17
CA VAL A 26 -3.24 12.87 3.98
C VAL A 26 -2.00 12.63 4.82
N GLU A 27 -1.94 11.50 5.52
CA GLU A 27 -0.83 11.14 6.40
C GLU A 27 0.50 10.98 5.63
N ALA A 28 0.47 10.29 4.49
CA ALA A 28 1.64 10.06 3.64
C ALA A 28 2.03 11.29 2.82
N LYS A 29 1.19 12.33 2.75
CA LYS A 29 1.31 13.47 1.82
C LYS A 29 1.42 13.02 0.36
N VAL A 30 0.71 11.94 0.02
CA VAL A 30 0.64 11.36 -1.32
C VAL A 30 -0.72 11.67 -1.92
N ARG A 31 -0.78 11.94 -3.23
CA ARG A 31 -2.04 12.27 -3.91
C ARG A 31 -3.06 11.13 -3.73
N PRO A 32 -4.34 11.42 -3.43
CA PRO A 32 -5.36 10.38 -3.23
C PRO A 32 -5.49 9.41 -4.41
N ALA A 33 -5.36 9.91 -5.64
CA ALA A 33 -5.37 9.08 -6.84
C ALA A 33 -4.24 8.03 -6.83
N THR A 34 -3.02 8.45 -6.44
CA THR A 34 -1.88 7.53 -6.30
C THR A 34 -2.15 6.47 -5.24
N ILE A 35 -2.65 6.84 -4.05
CA ILE A 35 -3.01 5.84 -3.03
C ILE A 35 -4.08 4.88 -3.56
N ASN A 36 -5.09 5.38 -4.27
CA ASN A 36 -6.12 4.52 -4.84
C ASN A 36 -5.54 3.53 -5.87
N ASP A 37 -4.63 3.99 -6.73
CA ASP A 37 -3.94 3.14 -7.70
C ASP A 37 -3.08 2.07 -7.02
N LEU A 38 -2.37 2.43 -5.94
CA LEU A 38 -1.60 1.46 -5.15
C LEU A 38 -2.54 0.42 -4.52
N VAL A 39 -3.60 0.86 -3.84
CA VAL A 39 -4.55 -0.04 -3.16
C VAL A 39 -5.23 -0.99 -4.15
N THR A 40 -5.64 -0.50 -5.31
CA THR A 40 -6.34 -1.30 -6.33
C THR A 40 -5.39 -2.14 -7.20
N GLY A 41 -4.08 -2.02 -7.01
CA GLY A 41 -3.08 -2.71 -7.85
C GLY A 41 -3.01 -2.17 -9.28
N ASN A 42 -3.56 -0.98 -9.55
CA ASN A 42 -3.52 -0.33 -10.86
C ASN A 42 -2.25 0.50 -11.08
N ALA A 43 -1.43 0.70 -10.04
CA ALA A 43 -0.17 1.40 -10.14
C ALA A 43 0.82 0.66 -11.06
N LYS A 44 1.22 1.30 -12.15
CA LYS A 44 2.23 0.76 -13.09
C LYS A 44 3.65 0.83 -12.53
N GLN A 45 3.89 1.81 -11.66
CA GLN A 45 5.18 2.06 -11.01
C GLN A 45 4.95 2.80 -9.70
N VAL A 46 5.89 2.66 -8.78
CA VAL A 46 5.98 3.45 -7.55
C VAL A 46 7.46 3.76 -7.32
N ASN A 47 7.78 5.02 -7.01
CA ASN A 47 9.15 5.38 -6.65
C ASN A 47 9.40 5.11 -5.16
N PHE A 48 10.67 4.98 -4.77
CA PHE A 48 11.02 4.67 -3.38
C PHE A 48 10.62 5.76 -2.40
N GLU A 49 10.59 7.03 -2.80
CA GLU A 49 10.14 8.14 -1.94
C GLU A 49 8.66 7.98 -1.56
N THR A 50 7.81 7.64 -2.53
CA THR A 50 6.38 7.40 -2.33
C THR A 50 6.16 6.14 -1.50
N LEU A 51 6.88 5.07 -1.82
CA LEU A 51 6.78 3.81 -1.07
C LEU A 51 7.18 4.02 0.40
N LYS A 52 8.29 4.73 0.64
CA LYS A 52 8.74 5.10 1.98
C LYS A 52 7.70 5.95 2.70
N ALA A 53 7.14 6.97 2.04
CA ALA A 53 6.13 7.85 2.64
C ALA A 53 4.88 7.07 3.08
N VAL A 54 4.44 6.11 2.28
CA VAL A 54 3.33 5.21 2.60
C VAL A 54 3.67 4.32 3.80
N ILE A 55 4.83 3.64 3.79
CA ILE A 55 5.25 2.75 4.88
C ILE A 55 5.40 3.53 6.19
N ASP A 56 6.01 4.71 6.15
CA ASP A 56 6.14 5.56 7.33
C ASP A 56 4.77 6.01 7.87
N ALA A 57 3.83 6.34 6.98
CA ALA A 57 2.46 6.72 7.37
C ALA A 57 1.70 5.56 8.02
N LEU A 58 1.81 4.35 7.49
CA LEU A 58 1.22 3.14 8.07
C LEU A 58 1.77 2.89 9.49
N ASN A 59 3.08 2.99 9.65
CA ASN A 59 3.74 2.80 10.94
C ASN A 59 3.34 3.89 11.96
N ARG A 60 3.23 5.16 11.53
CA ARG A 60 2.71 6.23 12.41
C ARG A 60 1.29 5.95 12.86
N LYS A 61 0.39 5.55 11.95
CA LYS A 61 -0.99 5.18 12.29
C LYS A 61 -1.06 3.96 13.23
N SER A 62 -0.19 2.97 13.05
CA SER A 62 -0.12 1.83 13.97
C SER A 62 0.25 2.22 15.40
N LEU A 63 1.19 3.16 15.53
CA LEU A 63 1.60 3.70 16.83
C LEU A 63 0.48 4.54 17.46
N GLU A 64 -0.19 5.39 16.67
CA GLU A 64 -1.33 6.20 17.13
C GLU A 64 -2.51 5.35 17.61
N ASN A 65 -2.78 4.24 16.92
CA ASN A 65 -3.86 3.31 17.26
C ASN A 65 -3.50 2.33 18.39
N GLY A 66 -2.27 2.39 18.93
CA GLY A 66 -1.81 1.49 19.99
C GLY A 66 -1.62 0.03 19.55
N ALA A 67 -1.67 -0.26 18.24
CA ALA A 67 -1.56 -1.61 17.70
C ALA A 67 -0.13 -2.17 17.80
N GLY A 68 0.90 -1.30 17.81
CA GLY A 68 2.30 -1.68 18.00
C GLY A 68 2.91 -2.54 16.88
N LYS A 69 2.15 -2.83 15.82
CA LYS A 69 2.63 -3.56 14.64
C LYS A 69 3.53 -2.67 13.79
N ARG A 70 4.56 -3.28 13.19
CA ARG A 70 5.39 -2.61 12.19
C ARG A 70 5.04 -3.10 10.80
N PHE A 71 4.82 -2.16 9.89
CA PHE A 71 4.52 -2.41 8.50
C PHE A 71 5.78 -2.23 7.64
N SER A 72 5.89 -3.03 6.59
CA SER A 72 7.01 -3.14 5.67
C SER A 72 6.54 -3.08 4.21
N ILE A 73 7.44 -3.34 3.26
CA ILE A 73 7.12 -3.34 1.83
C ILE A 73 6.04 -4.37 1.49
N GLU A 74 6.07 -5.53 2.14
CA GLU A 74 5.11 -6.64 1.91
C GLU A 74 3.68 -6.29 2.32
N ASP A 75 3.52 -5.29 3.20
CA ASP A 75 2.22 -4.76 3.62
C ASP A 75 1.67 -3.71 2.63
N VAL A 76 2.43 -3.39 1.58
CA VAL A 76 2.01 -2.55 0.45
C VAL A 76 1.84 -3.40 -0.82
N PHE A 77 2.86 -4.19 -1.16
CA PHE A 77 2.85 -5.11 -2.30
C PHE A 77 3.55 -6.43 -1.98
N ILE A 78 3.01 -7.52 -2.51
CA ILE A 78 3.68 -8.80 -2.61
C ILE A 78 3.98 -9.13 -4.07
N TYR A 79 5.04 -9.89 -4.33
CA TYR A 79 5.35 -10.39 -5.65
C TYR A 79 4.97 -11.87 -5.74
N ASN A 80 4.14 -12.23 -6.73
CA ASN A 80 3.80 -13.62 -7.02
C ASN A 80 4.37 -14.02 -8.40
N PRO A 81 5.43 -14.85 -8.44
CA PRO A 81 6.05 -15.27 -9.70
C PRO A 81 5.15 -16.20 -10.53
N ASN A 82 4.14 -16.83 -9.90
CA ASN A 82 3.25 -17.78 -10.56
C ASN A 82 1.97 -17.13 -11.10
N LYS A 83 1.79 -15.82 -10.85
CA LYS A 83 0.75 -15.04 -11.50
C LYS A 83 1.22 -14.73 -12.92
N LYS A 84 1.18 -15.76 -13.77
CA LYS A 84 1.35 -15.62 -15.22
C LYS A 84 0.15 -14.87 -15.77
N ASP A 85 0.43 -14.03 -16.76
CA ASP A 85 -0.58 -13.44 -17.65
C ASP A 85 -1.66 -14.49 -17.93
N SER A 86 -2.84 -14.32 -17.32
CA SER A 86 -3.98 -15.15 -17.66
C SER A 86 -4.31 -14.85 -19.12
N GLU A 87 -3.88 -15.73 -20.03
CA GLU A 87 -4.26 -15.76 -21.45
C GLU A 87 -5.78 -15.81 -21.63
#